data_AF-A0A971E290-F1
#
_entry.id   AF-A0A971E290-F1
#
_cell.length_a   1.000
_cell.length_b   1.000
_cell.length_c   1.000
_cell.angle_alpha   90.00
_cell.angle_beta   90.00
_cell.angle_gamma   90.00
#
_symmetry.space_group_name_H-M   'P 1'
#
loop_
_entity.id
_entity.type
_entity.pdbx_description
1 polymer ?
#
loop_
_entity_poly.entity_id
_entity_poly.type
_entity_poly.pdbx_seq_one_letter_code
_entity_poly.pdbx_strand_id
1 'polypeptide(L)'
;MWVCNLSGGLLGYAQFPGGESSTDGVVITFDSFGRTGTLNPPFDEGRTATHEIGHWLNLNHIWGDDGTSCFGTDNVGDTPNQAGPNYGCPSHPHLSCSSNDMFMNYMDYTDDGCMNIFTQGQKTRMHALFSSGGARESFTDCSNIYINNQTISTNKDIESCDDITIENVTIENNANVEIDAGNRIMIEKNFEVKVGSTLKME
;
A
#
# COMPACT_ATOMS: atom_id res chain seq x y z
N MET A 1 -3.07 3.32 -8.46
CA MET A 1 -2.39 2.33 -9.31
C MET A 1 -2.96 2.44 -10.71
N TRP A 2 -2.11 2.66 -11.71
CA TRP A 2 -2.51 2.76 -13.11
C TRP A 2 -1.92 1.60 -13.90
N VAL A 3 -2.66 1.15 -14.92
CA VAL A 3 -2.22 0.11 -15.85
C VAL A 3 -2.36 0.66 -17.27
N CYS A 4 -1.26 0.73 -18.01
CA CYS A 4 -1.24 1.31 -19.35
C CYS A 4 -0.13 0.69 -20.21
N ASN A 5 -0.01 1.12 -21.47
CA ASN A 5 1.09 0.71 -22.33
C ASN A 5 2.31 1.59 -22.08
N LEU A 6 3.36 1.02 -21.48
CA LEU A 6 4.62 1.70 -21.23
C LEU A 6 5.60 1.45 -22.39
N SER A 7 6.36 2.47 -22.76
CA SER A 7 7.35 2.39 -23.84
C SER A 7 8.77 2.20 -23.31
N GLY A 8 9.69 1.73 -24.17
CA GLY A 8 11.11 1.67 -23.84
C GLY A 8 11.53 0.46 -22.99
N GLY A 9 10.65 -0.54 -22.85
CA GLY A 9 10.93 -1.75 -22.07
C GLY A 9 10.70 -1.60 -20.56
N LEU A 10 10.08 -0.50 -20.13
CA LEU A 10 9.75 -0.26 -18.72
C LEU A 10 8.57 -1.14 -18.29
N LEU A 11 8.74 -1.90 -17.22
CA LEU A 11 7.68 -2.76 -16.67
C LEU A 11 6.76 -1.99 -15.70
N GLY A 12 7.32 -1.05 -14.96
CA GLY A 12 6.59 -0.21 -14.03
C GLY A 12 7.43 0.95 -13.52
N TYR A 13 6.79 1.85 -12.78
CA TYR A 13 7.46 2.86 -11.98
C TYR A 13 6.58 3.27 -10.80
N ALA A 14 7.21 3.80 -9.76
CA ALA A 14 6.56 4.31 -8.58
C ALA A 14 7.00 5.73 -8.25
N GLN A 15 6.12 6.47 -7.57
CA GLN A 15 6.52 7.68 -6.86
C GLN A 15 6.88 7.34 -5.41
N PHE A 16 8.10 7.67 -4.99
CA PHE A 16 8.52 7.58 -3.59
C PHE A 16 7.69 8.53 -2.71
N PRO A 17 7.57 8.26 -1.40
CA PRO A 17 6.91 9.17 -0.47
C PRO A 17 7.52 10.59 -0.50
N GLY A 18 6.67 11.60 -0.33
CA GLY A 18 7.07 13.01 -0.36
C GLY A 18 6.96 13.70 -1.72
N GLY A 19 6.61 12.96 -2.78
CA GLY A 19 6.25 13.55 -4.08
C GLY A 19 4.88 14.24 -4.09
N GLU A 20 4.47 14.75 -5.26
CA GLU A 20 3.18 15.43 -5.42
C GLU A 20 1.99 14.46 -5.24
N SER A 21 0.97 14.89 -4.51
CA SER A 21 -0.21 14.05 -4.22
C SER A 21 -0.99 13.67 -5.48
N SER A 22 -0.98 14.51 -6.51
CA SER A 22 -1.73 14.25 -7.76
C SER A 22 -1.16 13.10 -8.60
N THR A 23 0.09 12.71 -8.33
CA THR A 23 0.82 11.66 -9.04
C THR A 23 1.31 10.54 -8.11
N ASP A 24 0.93 10.56 -6.83
CA ASP A 24 1.30 9.50 -5.88
C ASP A 24 0.68 8.15 -6.30
N GLY A 25 1.52 7.14 -6.35
CA GLY A 25 1.13 5.77 -6.67
C GLY A 25 2.15 5.06 -7.54
N VAL A 26 1.66 4.02 -8.21
CA VAL A 26 2.44 3.13 -9.06
C VAL A 26 1.77 2.95 -10.42
N VAL A 27 2.57 2.77 -11.46
CA VAL A 27 2.14 2.51 -12.83
C VAL A 27 2.81 1.23 -13.32
N ILE A 28 2.03 0.32 -13.89
CA ILE A 28 2.52 -0.99 -14.37
C ILE A 28 2.12 -1.16 -15.84
N THR A 29 2.99 -1.74 -16.66
CA THR A 29 2.63 -2.14 -18.03
C THR A 29 1.57 -3.23 -18.00
N PHE A 30 0.61 -3.18 -18.93
CA PHE A 30 -0.53 -4.09 -18.94
C PHE A 30 -0.14 -5.58 -19.06
N ASP A 31 0.99 -5.90 -19.70
CA ASP A 31 1.49 -7.25 -19.91
C ASP A 31 2.38 -7.77 -18.78
N SER A 32 2.58 -7.00 -17.70
CA SER A 32 3.24 -7.42 -16.46
C SER A 32 2.38 -7.17 -15.21
N PHE A 33 1.07 -6.98 -15.41
CA PHE A 33 0.12 -6.70 -14.33
C PHE A 33 -0.80 -7.88 -14.03
N GLY A 34 -0.67 -8.46 -12.83
CA GLY A 34 -1.48 -9.58 -12.37
C GLY A 34 -0.79 -10.93 -12.54
N ARG A 35 -1.58 -12.02 -12.49
CA ARG A 35 -1.10 -13.42 -12.58
C ARG A 35 -1.91 -14.28 -13.56
N THR A 36 -2.82 -13.65 -14.29
CA THR A 36 -3.75 -14.31 -15.21
C THR A 36 -3.99 -13.39 -16.40
N GLY A 37 -4.41 -13.97 -17.53
CA GLY A 37 -4.66 -13.22 -18.77
C GLY A 37 -3.48 -13.29 -19.73
N THR A 38 -3.34 -12.25 -20.56
CA THR A 38 -2.27 -12.14 -21.56
C THR A 38 -1.10 -11.38 -20.95
N LEU A 39 -0.25 -12.10 -20.24
CA LEU A 39 0.98 -11.60 -19.63
C LEU A 39 2.19 -11.97 -20.49
N ASN A 40 3.30 -11.26 -20.30
CA ASN A 40 4.55 -11.44 -21.02
C ASN A 40 5.61 -12.02 -20.09
N PRO A 41 5.82 -13.36 -20.10
CA PRO A 41 6.90 -13.99 -19.36
C PRO A 41 8.25 -13.38 -19.74
N PRO A 42 9.19 -13.22 -18.78
CA PRO A 42 9.18 -13.84 -17.45
C PRO A 42 8.58 -12.98 -16.34
N PHE A 43 7.77 -11.96 -16.67
CA PHE A 43 7.17 -11.01 -15.72
C PHE A 43 5.66 -11.23 -15.57
N ASP A 44 5.27 -12.48 -15.27
CA ASP A 44 3.90 -12.97 -15.32
C ASP A 44 3.34 -13.50 -13.98
N GLU A 45 4.04 -13.28 -12.86
CA GLU A 45 3.56 -13.63 -11.51
C GLU A 45 3.19 -12.41 -10.66
N GLY A 46 3.19 -11.21 -11.25
CA GLY A 46 2.76 -9.96 -10.63
C GLY A 46 3.81 -9.34 -9.70
N ARG A 47 5.09 -9.71 -9.83
CA ARG A 47 6.16 -9.16 -8.99
C ARG A 47 6.60 -7.77 -9.40
N THR A 48 6.37 -7.36 -10.66
CA THR A 48 6.49 -5.93 -11.03
C THR A 48 5.67 -5.04 -10.09
N ALA A 49 4.40 -5.37 -9.83
CA ALA A 49 3.58 -4.59 -8.90
C ALA A 49 4.10 -4.67 -7.45
N THR A 50 4.63 -5.82 -7.03
CA THR A 50 5.22 -5.98 -5.69
C THR A 50 6.46 -5.08 -5.51
N HIS A 51 7.32 -5.03 -6.54
CA HIS A 51 8.51 -4.19 -6.60
C HIS A 51 8.15 -2.70 -6.56
N GLU A 52 7.25 -2.24 -7.43
CA GLU A 52 6.84 -0.82 -7.46
C GLU A 52 6.12 -0.39 -6.17
N ILE A 53 5.32 -1.27 -5.57
CA ILE A 53 4.72 -0.99 -4.26
C ILE A 53 5.80 -0.89 -3.18
N GLY A 54 6.88 -1.68 -3.28
CA GLY A 54 8.06 -1.53 -2.41
C GLY A 54 8.65 -0.11 -2.48
N HIS A 55 8.85 0.44 -3.67
CA HIS A 55 9.27 1.84 -3.85
C HIS A 55 8.27 2.85 -3.29
N TRP A 56 6.97 2.67 -3.57
CA TRP A 56 5.90 3.49 -3.00
C TRP A 56 5.88 3.44 -1.47
N LEU A 57 6.38 2.34 -0.88
CA LEU A 57 6.59 2.10 0.54
C LEU A 57 8.04 2.36 1.02
N ASN A 58 8.81 3.20 0.32
CA ASN A 58 10.13 3.70 0.73
C ASN A 58 11.25 2.65 0.78
N LEU A 59 11.16 1.62 -0.06
CA LEU A 59 12.26 0.71 -0.31
C LEU A 59 13.05 1.13 -1.56
N ASN A 60 14.37 1.13 -1.45
CA ASN A 60 15.25 1.34 -2.59
C ASN A 60 15.60 0.00 -3.23
N HIS A 61 16.18 0.05 -4.43
CA HIS A 61 16.81 -1.13 -5.02
C HIS A 61 17.92 -1.67 -4.12
N ILE A 62 18.01 -3.00 -4.01
CA ILE A 62 18.88 -3.66 -3.03
C ILE A 62 20.38 -3.44 -3.30
N TRP A 63 20.76 -3.11 -4.54
CA TRP A 63 22.13 -2.74 -4.91
C TRP A 63 22.47 -1.26 -4.69
N GLY A 64 21.53 -0.44 -4.21
CA GLY A 64 21.78 0.95 -3.81
C GLY A 64 22.00 1.95 -4.95
N ASP A 65 21.61 1.60 -6.20
CA ASP A 65 21.57 2.51 -7.35
C ASP A 65 22.90 3.23 -7.69
N ASP A 66 24.04 2.61 -7.36
CA ASP A 66 25.38 3.17 -7.59
C ASP A 66 26.11 2.58 -8.81
N GLY A 67 25.39 1.82 -9.64
CA GLY A 67 25.90 1.13 -10.82
C GLY A 67 26.36 -0.29 -10.51
N THR A 68 27.68 -0.50 -10.46
CA THR A 68 28.30 -1.78 -10.07
C THR A 68 29.30 -1.55 -8.93
N SER A 69 29.10 -0.49 -8.17
CA SER A 69 29.97 -0.04 -7.10
C SER A 69 29.54 -0.75 -5.80
N CYS A 70 30.23 -0.52 -4.69
CA CYS A 70 29.87 -1.11 -3.40
C CYS A 70 29.70 -0.04 -2.32
N PHE A 71 29.41 1.19 -2.73
CA PHE A 71 29.32 2.38 -1.87
C PHE A 71 27.88 2.86 -1.64
N GLY A 72 26.97 2.47 -2.52
CA GLY A 72 25.53 2.68 -2.42
C GLY A 72 24.94 1.87 -1.28
N THR A 73 23.71 2.22 -0.92
CA THR A 73 22.96 1.51 0.12
C THR A 73 21.46 1.63 -0.15
N ASP A 74 20.74 0.54 0.11
CA ASP A 74 19.29 0.53 0.16
C ASP A 74 18.73 1.04 1.51
N ASN A 75 19.63 1.38 2.45
CA ASN A 75 19.36 1.81 3.82
C ASN A 75 18.64 0.75 4.67
N VAL A 76 18.90 -0.53 4.40
CA VAL A 76 18.39 -1.67 5.16
C VAL A 76 19.56 -2.52 5.66
N GLY A 77 19.62 -2.80 6.97
CA GLY A 77 20.79 -3.47 7.56
C GLY A 77 20.85 -5.00 7.38
N ASP A 78 19.72 -5.63 6.99
CA ASP A 78 19.61 -7.08 6.80
C ASP A 78 19.54 -7.51 5.33
N THR A 79 19.71 -6.57 4.40
CA THR A 79 19.99 -6.81 2.99
C THR A 79 21.51 -6.76 2.77
N PRO A 80 22.16 -7.84 2.27
CA PRO A 80 23.58 -7.84 2.00
C PRO A 80 23.97 -6.79 0.96
N ASN A 81 25.11 -6.13 1.15
CA ASN A 81 25.62 -5.16 0.17
C ASN A 81 25.84 -5.85 -1.18
N GLN A 82 25.32 -5.26 -2.24
CA GLN A 82 25.27 -5.82 -3.59
C GLN A 82 25.75 -4.79 -4.60
N ALA A 83 26.49 -5.22 -5.63
CA ALA A 83 27.11 -4.31 -6.56
C ALA A 83 26.12 -3.68 -7.55
N GLY A 84 25.44 -4.51 -8.32
CA GLY A 84 24.48 -4.06 -9.33
C GLY A 84 23.24 -4.96 -9.34
N PRO A 85 22.25 -4.65 -10.18
CA PRO A 85 21.06 -5.48 -10.31
C PRO A 85 21.40 -6.87 -10.82
N ASN A 86 20.69 -7.87 -10.31
CA ASN A 86 20.65 -9.21 -10.88
C ASN A 86 19.45 -9.35 -11.80
N TYR A 87 19.61 -10.06 -12.92
CA TYR A 87 18.55 -10.34 -13.89
C TYR A 87 18.40 -11.84 -14.12
N GLY A 88 17.24 -12.25 -14.65
CA GLY A 88 16.96 -13.66 -14.86
C GLY A 88 16.78 -14.41 -13.53
N CYS A 89 17.25 -15.65 -13.50
CA CYS A 89 17.21 -16.50 -12.31
C CYS A 89 18.64 -16.96 -11.91
N PRO A 90 19.40 -16.14 -11.17
CA PRO A 90 20.73 -16.52 -10.71
C PRO A 90 20.72 -17.78 -9.86
N SER A 91 21.85 -18.50 -9.84
CA SER A 91 22.05 -19.63 -8.93
C SER A 91 22.71 -19.16 -7.64
N HIS A 92 22.30 -19.72 -6.52
CA HIS A 92 22.95 -19.47 -5.23
C HIS A 92 24.21 -20.33 -5.09
N PRO A 93 25.35 -19.78 -4.62
CA PRO A 93 25.57 -18.37 -4.27
C PRO A 93 25.84 -17.47 -5.49
N HIS A 94 25.41 -16.22 -5.40
CA HIS A 94 25.81 -15.14 -6.30
C HIS A 94 26.57 -14.09 -5.47
N LEU A 95 27.83 -13.82 -5.82
CA LEU A 95 28.75 -13.06 -4.97
C LEU A 95 29.06 -11.69 -5.57
N SER A 96 28.84 -10.64 -4.79
CA SER A 96 29.32 -9.28 -5.08
C SER A 96 29.61 -8.55 -3.77
N CYS A 97 30.38 -7.45 -3.81
CA CYS A 97 30.69 -6.63 -2.62
C CYS A 97 31.10 -7.41 -1.35
N SER A 98 31.81 -8.53 -1.51
CA SER A 98 32.20 -9.45 -0.43
C SER A 98 31.03 -10.05 0.36
N SER A 99 29.84 -10.12 -0.23
CA SER A 99 28.62 -10.68 0.33
C SER A 99 27.95 -11.66 -0.66
N ASN A 100 26.93 -12.39 -0.21
CA ASN A 100 26.04 -13.13 -1.10
C ASN A 100 24.83 -12.25 -1.42
N ASP A 101 24.65 -11.94 -2.69
CA ASP A 101 23.52 -11.16 -3.18
C ASP A 101 22.21 -11.86 -2.83
N MET A 102 21.26 -11.09 -2.31
CA MET A 102 19.91 -11.58 -2.03
C MET A 102 19.04 -11.40 -3.28
N PHE A 103 19.43 -12.02 -4.39
CA PHE A 103 18.81 -11.83 -5.71
C PHE A 103 17.33 -12.25 -5.78
N MET A 104 16.84 -13.02 -4.80
CA MET A 104 15.43 -13.37 -4.66
C MET A 104 14.59 -12.31 -3.93
N ASN A 105 15.19 -11.19 -3.53
CA ASN A 105 14.48 -10.08 -2.92
C ASN A 105 13.60 -9.38 -3.96
N TYR A 106 12.41 -8.94 -3.57
CA TYR A 106 11.52 -8.21 -4.48
C TYR A 106 12.08 -6.88 -4.98
N MET A 107 13.09 -6.31 -4.32
CA MET A 107 13.76 -5.07 -4.72
C MET A 107 15.02 -5.28 -5.58
N ASP A 108 15.25 -6.50 -6.07
CA ASP A 108 16.21 -6.76 -7.18
C ASP A 108 15.45 -6.79 -8.54
N TYR A 109 16.14 -7.02 -9.65
CA TYR A 109 15.58 -7.06 -11.01
C TYR A 109 15.49 -8.47 -11.63
N THR A 110 15.46 -9.50 -10.79
CA THR A 110 15.33 -10.89 -11.23
C THR A 110 13.96 -11.17 -11.86
N ASP A 111 13.83 -12.31 -12.53
CA ASP A 111 12.55 -12.73 -13.08
C ASP A 111 11.52 -12.99 -11.96
N ASP A 112 10.23 -12.79 -12.24
CA ASP A 112 9.15 -12.92 -11.25
C ASP A 112 9.17 -14.27 -10.52
N GLY A 113 9.49 -15.36 -11.24
CA GLY A 113 9.57 -16.72 -10.70
C GLY A 113 10.74 -16.94 -9.73
N CYS A 114 11.66 -15.99 -9.62
CA CYS A 114 12.86 -16.06 -8.79
C CYS A 114 12.86 -15.08 -7.62
N MET A 115 11.90 -14.16 -7.58
CA MET A 115 11.65 -13.30 -6.42
C MET A 115 10.67 -13.94 -5.42
N ASN A 116 10.96 -13.85 -4.12
CA ASN A 116 10.07 -14.42 -3.09
C ASN A 116 10.10 -13.76 -1.71
N ILE A 117 10.92 -12.73 -1.46
CA ILE A 117 11.08 -12.22 -0.09
C ILE A 117 11.24 -10.70 0.02
N PHE A 118 10.64 -10.13 1.07
CA PHE A 118 11.09 -8.91 1.73
C PHE A 118 11.74 -9.26 3.06
N THR A 119 12.75 -8.50 3.48
CA THR A 119 13.41 -8.70 4.77
C THR A 119 12.64 -8.03 5.93
N GLN A 120 13.06 -8.30 7.17
CA GLN A 120 12.46 -7.65 8.33
C GLN A 120 12.85 -6.17 8.44
N GLY A 121 14.05 -5.82 7.99
CA GLY A 121 14.49 -4.44 7.86
C GLY A 121 13.67 -3.66 6.82
N GLN A 122 13.41 -4.27 5.65
CA GLN A 122 12.50 -3.69 4.65
C GLN A 122 11.09 -3.51 5.22
N LYS A 123 10.54 -4.53 5.88
CA LYS A 123 9.25 -4.41 6.61
C LYS A 123 9.26 -3.22 7.56
N THR A 124 10.30 -3.08 8.38
CA THR A 124 10.40 -1.98 9.36
C THR A 124 10.38 -0.61 8.68
N ARG A 125 11.08 -0.43 7.55
CA ARG A 125 11.04 0.81 6.77
C ARG A 125 9.65 1.11 6.20
N MET A 126 8.98 0.10 5.64
CA MET A 126 7.62 0.26 5.10
C MET A 126 6.62 0.69 6.19
N HIS A 127 6.66 0.03 7.35
CA HIS A 127 5.76 0.37 8.46
C HIS A 127 6.00 1.77 9.03
N ALA A 128 7.23 2.27 9.00
CA ALA A 128 7.54 3.61 9.51
C ALA A 128 6.78 4.73 8.77
N LEU A 129 6.32 4.50 7.54
CA LEU A 129 5.50 5.46 6.80
C LEU A 129 4.12 5.69 7.42
N PHE A 130 3.61 4.70 8.15
CA PHE A 130 2.27 4.70 8.74
C PHE A 130 2.29 5.03 10.23
N SER A 131 3.47 5.09 10.85
CA SER A 131 3.64 5.58 12.22
C SER A 131 3.38 7.08 12.31
N SER A 132 3.18 7.58 13.53
CA SER A 132 2.92 9.01 13.71
C SER A 132 4.05 9.90 13.17
N GLY A 133 3.67 10.93 12.40
CA GLY A 133 4.59 11.79 11.65
C GLY A 133 5.12 11.16 10.35
N GLY A 134 4.69 9.95 10.00
CA GLY A 134 5.05 9.26 8.77
C GLY A 134 4.33 9.83 7.55
N ALA A 135 4.96 9.74 6.38
CA ALA A 135 4.42 10.31 5.13
C ALA A 135 3.08 9.71 4.67
N ARG A 136 2.69 8.57 5.24
CA ARG A 136 1.43 7.86 4.96
C ARG A 136 0.61 7.64 6.22
N GLU A 137 0.84 8.40 7.30
CA GLU A 137 0.05 8.34 8.56
C GLU A 137 -1.45 8.49 8.29
N SER A 138 -1.84 9.30 7.30
CA SER A 138 -3.25 9.49 6.93
C SER A 138 -3.95 8.22 6.42
N PHE A 139 -3.20 7.19 5.98
CA PHE A 139 -3.78 5.89 5.62
C PHE A 139 -4.12 5.03 6.83
N THR A 140 -3.62 5.40 8.02
CA THR A 140 -3.97 4.79 9.31
C THR A 140 -4.92 5.64 10.13
N ASP A 141 -5.27 6.83 9.64
CA ASP A 141 -6.18 7.74 10.34
C ASP A 141 -7.63 7.26 10.15
N CYS A 142 -7.94 6.16 10.82
CA CYS A 142 -9.30 5.79 11.17
C CYS A 142 -9.55 6.33 12.57
N SER A 143 -9.73 7.65 12.69
CA SER A 143 -9.98 8.24 14.00
C SER A 143 -11.33 7.74 14.54
N ASN A 144 -11.42 7.48 15.86
CA ASN A 144 -12.71 7.35 16.53
C ASN A 144 -13.57 8.57 16.21
N ILE A 145 -14.69 8.35 15.51
CA ILE A 145 -15.60 9.43 15.18
C ILE A 145 -16.53 9.62 16.38
N TYR A 146 -16.32 10.71 17.11
CA TYR A 146 -17.19 11.13 18.20
C TYR A 146 -18.11 12.25 17.71
N ILE A 147 -19.39 11.95 17.55
CA ILE A 147 -20.41 12.93 17.19
C ILE A 147 -21.19 13.30 18.46
N ASN A 148 -20.97 14.51 18.96
CA ASN A 148 -21.68 15.03 20.13
C ASN A 148 -22.27 16.41 19.87
N ASN A 149 -23.53 16.62 20.27
CA ASN A 149 -24.25 17.89 20.13
C ASN A 149 -24.30 18.42 18.69
N GLN A 150 -24.32 17.53 17.69
CA GLN A 150 -24.46 17.91 16.29
C GLN A 150 -25.85 17.62 15.74
N THR A 151 -26.26 18.44 14.78
CA THR A 151 -27.42 18.15 13.92
C THR A 151 -26.91 17.47 12.67
N ILE A 152 -27.37 16.24 12.41
CA ILE A 152 -27.03 15.50 11.18
C ILE A 152 -28.17 15.70 10.18
N SER A 153 -27.83 16.20 8.99
CA SER A 153 -28.74 16.32 7.85
C SER A 153 -28.45 15.23 6.82
N THR A 154 -29.43 14.95 5.94
CA THR A 154 -29.33 13.92 4.89
C THR A 154 -28.11 14.12 3.99
N ASN A 155 -27.53 13.01 3.50
CA ASN A 155 -26.39 12.93 2.56
C ASN A 155 -24.98 13.14 3.16
N LYS A 156 -24.72 12.63 4.38
CA LYS A 156 -23.37 12.57 4.94
C LYS A 156 -22.96 11.12 5.17
N ASP A 157 -21.96 10.66 4.42
CA ASP A 157 -21.32 9.38 4.66
C ASP A 157 -20.25 9.56 5.74
N ILE A 158 -20.27 8.69 6.75
CA ILE A 158 -19.32 8.68 7.85
C ILE A 158 -18.72 7.27 7.92
N GLU A 159 -17.44 7.17 7.54
CA GLU A 159 -16.69 5.91 7.53
C GLU A 159 -15.70 5.91 8.71
N SER A 160 -15.71 4.84 9.49
CA SER A 160 -14.77 4.61 10.59
C SER A 160 -14.30 3.16 10.55
N CYS A 161 -13.02 2.93 10.83
CA CYS A 161 -12.48 1.58 10.98
C CYS A 161 -12.48 1.12 12.46
N ASP A 162 -12.81 2.03 13.38
CA ASP A 162 -12.96 1.82 14.83
C ASP A 162 -14.39 2.19 15.30
N ASP A 163 -14.64 2.10 16.61
CA ASP A 163 -15.94 2.39 17.22
C ASP A 163 -16.45 3.80 16.86
N ILE A 164 -17.70 3.87 16.39
CA ILE A 164 -18.39 5.14 16.22
C ILE A 164 -19.25 5.39 17.46
N THR A 165 -19.04 6.53 18.11
CA THR A 165 -19.81 6.93 19.28
C THR A 165 -20.69 8.14 18.95
N ILE A 166 -22.00 8.00 19.15
CA ILE A 166 -23.01 9.02 18.88
C ILE A 166 -23.70 9.40 20.18
N GLU A 167 -23.58 10.66 20.60
CA GLU A 167 -24.21 11.19 21.81
C GLU A 167 -24.94 12.51 21.52
N ASN A 168 -26.14 12.70 22.07
CA ASN A 168 -26.89 13.98 21.98
C ASN A 168 -27.08 14.52 20.54
N VAL A 169 -27.37 13.65 19.56
CA VAL A 169 -27.58 14.05 18.17
C VAL A 169 -29.05 14.30 17.85
N THR A 170 -29.33 15.37 17.10
CA THR A 170 -30.66 15.63 16.51
C THR A 170 -30.65 15.22 15.03
N ILE A 171 -31.60 14.38 14.64
CA ILE A 171 -31.80 13.92 13.26
C ILE A 171 -32.97 14.71 12.66
N GLU A 172 -32.73 15.43 11.56
CA GLU A 172 -33.75 16.23 10.87
C GLU A 172 -34.15 15.63 9.51
N ASN A 173 -35.35 15.96 9.04
CA ASN A 173 -35.81 15.71 7.66
C ASN A 173 -35.95 14.23 7.23
N ASN A 174 -36.38 13.34 8.14
CA ASN A 174 -36.61 11.90 7.87
C ASN A 174 -35.36 11.16 7.37
N ALA A 175 -34.19 11.50 7.90
CA ALA A 175 -32.95 10.79 7.65
C ALA A 175 -32.88 9.49 8.49
N ASN A 176 -32.48 8.36 7.90
CA ASN A 176 -32.15 7.13 8.62
C ASN A 176 -30.68 7.16 9.06
N VAL A 177 -30.33 6.33 10.04
CA VAL A 177 -28.93 6.03 10.38
C VAL A 177 -28.84 4.52 10.41
N GLU A 178 -28.25 3.93 9.38
CA GLU A 178 -27.97 2.50 9.29
C GLU A 178 -26.47 2.29 9.48
N ILE A 179 -26.06 1.22 10.15
CA ILE A 179 -24.66 0.83 10.25
C ILE A 179 -24.52 -0.44 9.41
N ASP A 180 -23.72 -0.38 8.36
CA ASP A 180 -23.52 -1.53 7.48
C ASP A 180 -22.47 -2.52 8.04
N ALA A 181 -22.33 -3.67 7.37
CA ALA A 181 -21.40 -4.73 7.78
C ALA A 181 -19.91 -4.32 7.70
N GLY A 182 -19.59 -3.12 7.22
CA GLY A 182 -18.27 -2.52 7.19
C GLY A 182 -18.07 -1.38 8.20
N ASN A 183 -18.93 -1.28 9.23
CA ASN A 183 -18.94 -0.18 10.21
C ASN A 183 -19.17 1.21 9.58
N ARG A 184 -19.82 1.29 8.42
CA ARG A 184 -20.17 2.57 7.80
C ARG A 184 -21.53 3.02 8.28
N ILE A 185 -21.66 4.28 8.69
CA ILE A 185 -22.98 4.89 8.90
C ILE A 185 -23.52 5.33 7.54
N MET A 186 -24.57 4.66 7.07
CA MET A 186 -25.34 5.04 5.89
C MET A 186 -26.59 5.81 6.31
N ILE A 187 -26.79 7.00 5.71
CA ILE A 187 -27.94 7.85 5.97
C ILE A 187 -28.92 7.79 4.80
N GLU A 188 -29.79 6.78 4.81
CA GLU A 188 -30.78 6.56 3.75
C GLU A 188 -32.17 7.15 4.08
N LYS A 189 -33.10 7.15 3.12
CA LYS A 189 -34.50 7.55 3.35
C LYS A 189 -35.36 6.33 3.74
N ASN A 190 -36.18 6.51 4.78
CA ASN A 190 -37.34 5.70 5.21
C ASN A 190 -37.06 4.50 6.15
N PHE A 191 -37.06 4.71 7.46
CA PHE A 191 -37.58 3.79 8.48
C PHE A 191 -37.84 4.53 9.81
N GLU A 192 -38.79 4.06 10.62
CA GLU A 192 -39.28 4.73 11.84
C GLU A 192 -38.72 4.04 13.11
N VAL A 193 -37.90 4.74 13.90
CA VAL A 193 -37.44 4.28 15.23
C VAL A 193 -38.19 5.07 16.31
N LYS A 194 -38.90 4.35 17.19
CA LYS A 194 -39.70 4.98 18.26
C LYS A 194 -38.83 5.62 19.33
N VAL A 195 -39.26 6.78 19.80
CA VAL A 195 -38.68 7.52 20.93
C VAL A 195 -38.60 6.61 22.16
N GLY A 196 -37.39 6.45 22.70
CA GLY A 196 -37.10 5.57 23.86
C GLY A 196 -36.40 4.25 23.53
N SER A 197 -36.08 4.00 22.26
CA SER A 197 -35.33 2.80 21.86
C SER A 197 -33.84 2.95 22.18
N THR A 198 -33.28 2.06 22.99
CA THR A 198 -31.83 1.92 23.18
C THR A 198 -31.32 0.84 22.21
N LEU A 199 -30.51 1.23 21.24
CA LEU A 199 -29.74 0.27 20.44
C LEU A 199 -28.60 -0.24 21.33
N LYS A 200 -28.72 -1.49 21.80
CA LYS A 200 -27.63 -2.21 22.45
C LYS A 200 -27.16 -3.30 21.48
N MET A 201 -25.87 -3.33 21.22
CA MET A 201 -25.21 -4.43 20.53
C MET A 201 -25.19 -5.67 21.45
N GLU A 202 -25.50 -6.84 20.89
CA GLU A 202 -24.92 -8.12 21.34
C GLU A 202 -23.80 -8.51 20.37
#